data_AF-A0A3N5XBY8-F1
#
_entry.id   AF-A0A3N5XBY8-F1
#
_cell.length_a   1.000
_cell.length_b   1.000
_cell.length_c   1.000
_cell.angle_alpha   90.00
_cell.angle_beta   90.00
_cell.angle_gamma   90.00
#
_symmetry.space_group_name_H-M   'P 1'
#
loop_
_entity.id
_entity.type
_entity.pdbx_description
1 polymer ?
#
loop_
_entity_poly.entity_id
_entity_poly.type
_entity_poly.pdbx_seq_one_letter_code
_entity_poly.pdbx_strand_id
1 'polypeptide(L)'
;WSPDGARLLVSAHPRAGQGVGSLDIYRYDLASGRFRRLMQTPDWDHFAHYSADGRQIYWASTRDLGVKFRSVEGLNWRRDIRTELWVMGADGADPRRLTFFNMRGHRDQAWFRSRVFAASRVFVGDNLALLDGTRVVAVLGYEAAGGQINGALAVIDLAARATQSPAAPGHPQ
;
A
#
# COMPACT_ATOMS: atom_id res chain seq x y z
N TRP A 1 9.27 -9.02 9.74
CA TRP A 1 10.41 -9.96 9.66
C TRP A 1 10.41 -10.65 8.31
N SER A 2 11.58 -10.88 7.72
CA SER A 2 11.71 -11.85 6.63
C SER A 2 11.46 -13.27 7.17
N PRO A 3 11.03 -14.22 6.32
CA PRO A 3 10.72 -15.58 6.78
C PRO A 3 11.91 -16.32 7.40
N ASP A 4 13.12 -16.02 6.93
CA ASP A 4 14.39 -16.53 7.48
C ASP A 4 14.81 -15.85 8.79
N GLY A 5 14.06 -14.85 9.26
CA GLY A 5 14.38 -14.08 10.45
C GLY A 5 15.59 -13.14 10.30
N ALA A 6 16.23 -13.04 9.14
CA ALA A 6 17.48 -12.29 8.98
C ALA A 6 17.29 -10.77 8.80
N ARG A 7 16.08 -10.33 8.44
CA ARG A 7 15.81 -8.95 8.00
C ARG A 7 14.49 -8.40 8.55
N LEU A 8 14.45 -7.09 8.75
CA LEU A 8 13.24 -6.35 9.11
C LEU A 8 12.83 -5.41 7.97
N LEU A 9 11.53 -5.17 7.82
CA LEU A 9 11.01 -4.04 7.05
C LEU A 9 10.59 -2.96 8.05
N VAL A 10 10.99 -1.72 7.76
CA VAL A 10 10.76 -0.57 8.62
C VAL A 10 10.28 0.58 7.76
N SER A 11 9.14 1.17 8.11
CA SER A 11 8.69 2.43 7.52
C SER A 11 9.35 3.58 8.27
N ALA A 12 10.12 4.41 7.57
CA ALA A 12 10.94 5.44 8.20
C ALA A 12 11.04 6.71 7.36
N HIS A 13 11.29 7.82 8.04
CA HIS A 13 11.52 9.15 7.45
C HIS A 13 12.84 9.76 7.97
N PRO A 14 14.00 9.09 7.78
CA PRO A 14 15.23 9.47 8.46
C PRO A 14 16.02 10.58 7.74
N ARG A 15 15.56 11.07 6.57
CA ARG A 15 16.36 11.95 5.71
C ARG A 15 16.03 13.42 5.96
N ALA A 16 17.07 14.24 6.06
CA ALA A 16 16.92 15.69 6.06
C ALA A 16 16.27 16.17 4.73
N GLY A 17 15.35 17.14 4.83
CA GLY A 17 14.61 17.67 3.68
C GLY A 17 13.56 16.74 3.09
N GLN A 18 13.32 15.57 3.71
CA GLN A 18 12.22 14.70 3.33
C GLN A 18 10.89 15.36 3.77
N GLY A 19 9.89 15.34 2.90
CA GLY A 19 8.63 16.05 3.13
C GLY A 19 7.78 15.36 4.19
N VAL A 20 7.18 16.14 5.09
CA VAL A 20 6.38 15.68 6.24
C VAL A 20 5.28 14.67 5.91
N GLY A 21 4.85 14.64 4.65
CA GLY A 21 3.84 13.73 4.10
C GLY A 21 4.41 12.53 3.35
N SER A 22 5.67 12.17 3.55
CA SER A 22 6.29 11.00 2.93
C SER A 22 6.80 10.03 3.98
N LEU A 23 6.94 8.76 3.60
CA LEU A 23 7.46 7.69 4.44
C LEU A 23 8.03 6.63 3.51
N ASP A 24 9.25 6.16 3.75
CA ASP A 24 9.91 5.19 2.89
C ASP A 24 9.99 3.82 3.56
N ILE A 25 10.00 2.74 2.77
CA ILE A 25 10.32 1.40 3.27
C ILE A 25 11.83 1.15 3.23
N TYR A 26 12.37 0.80 4.39
CA TYR A 26 13.73 0.35 4.59
C TYR A 26 13.75 -1.13 4.95
N ARG A 27 14.81 -1.80 4.53
CA ARG A 27 15.21 -3.13 4.98
C ARG A 27 16.37 -2.99 5.95
N TYR A 28 16.22 -3.51 7.16
CA TYR A 28 17.30 -3.65 8.12
C TYR A 28 17.85 -5.07 8.06
N ASP A 29 19.16 -5.20 7.86
CA ASP A 29 19.86 -6.48 7.88
C ASP A 29 20.50 -6.70 9.26
N LEU A 30 20.11 -7.78 9.95
CA LEU A 30 20.50 -8.01 11.34
C LEU A 30 21.98 -8.33 11.50
N ALA A 31 22.56 -9.07 10.55
CA ALA A 31 23.94 -9.51 10.63
C ALA A 31 24.91 -8.33 10.46
N SER A 32 24.61 -7.43 9.53
CA SER A 32 25.45 -6.26 9.25
C SER A 32 25.05 -5.01 10.05
N GLY A 33 23.85 -4.98 10.64
CA GLY A 33 23.30 -3.80 11.29
C GLY A 33 23.02 -2.64 10.32
N ARG A 34 22.85 -2.91 9.03
CA ARG A 34 22.71 -1.88 7.99
C ARG A 34 21.28 -1.73 7.50
N PHE A 35 20.88 -0.47 7.32
CA PHE A 35 19.66 -0.11 6.61
C PHE A 35 19.91 0.04 5.12
N ARG A 36 19.00 -0.51 4.31
CA ARG A 36 18.91 -0.29 2.85
C ARG A 36 17.52 0.23 2.53
N ARG A 37 17.44 1.37 1.85
CA ARG A 37 16.17 1.89 1.32
C ARG A 37 15.73 1.03 0.12
N LEU A 38 14.46 0.65 0.06
CA LEU A 38 13.93 -0.19 -1.03
C LEU A 38 13.31 0.63 -2.16
N MET A 39 12.76 1.81 -1.87
CA MET A 39 12.13 2.68 -2.86
C MET A 39 12.49 4.13 -2.60
N GLN A 40 12.62 4.92 -3.67
CA GLN A 40 12.88 6.35 -3.58
C GLN A 40 11.76 7.18 -4.18
N THR A 41 10.70 7.39 -3.40
CA THR A 41 9.52 8.14 -3.85
C THR A 41 9.09 9.20 -2.83
N PRO A 42 8.39 10.26 -3.24
CA PRO A 42 7.79 11.25 -2.33
C PRO A 42 6.45 10.74 -1.74
N ASP A 43 6.25 9.43 -1.70
CA ASP A 43 5.01 8.77 -1.31
C ASP A 43 5.00 8.47 0.20
N TRP A 44 3.81 8.19 0.73
CA TRP A 44 3.64 7.62 2.07
C TRP A 44 3.55 6.09 1.95
N ASP A 45 4.70 5.42 2.10
CA ASP A 45 4.81 3.96 2.06
C ASP A 45 4.84 3.35 3.48
N HIS A 46 3.90 2.45 3.77
CA HIS A 46 3.72 1.85 5.10
C HIS A 46 3.20 0.41 5.01
N PHE A 47 3.14 -0.31 6.15
CA PHE A 47 2.59 -1.65 6.33
C PHE A 47 3.26 -2.64 5.39
N ALA A 48 4.60 -2.64 5.35
CA ALA A 48 5.34 -3.52 4.47
C ALA A 48 5.55 -4.90 5.12
N HIS A 49 5.12 -5.96 4.44
CA HIS A 49 5.27 -7.35 4.89
C HIS A 49 5.82 -8.24 3.78
N TYR A 50 6.64 -9.23 4.16
CA TYR A 50 7.12 -10.23 3.22
C TYR A 50 6.02 -11.23 2.88
N SER A 51 6.08 -11.77 1.66
CA SER A 51 5.43 -13.04 1.33
C SER A 51 6.02 -14.18 2.17
N ALA A 52 5.26 -15.28 2.30
CA ALA A 52 5.68 -16.44 3.08
C ALA A 52 6.99 -17.07 2.58
N ASP A 53 7.22 -17.04 1.26
CA ASP A 53 8.46 -17.49 0.61
C ASP A 53 9.59 -16.45 0.64
N GLY A 54 9.31 -15.25 1.14
CA GLY A 54 10.28 -14.16 1.28
C GLY A 54 10.70 -13.52 -0.04
N ARG A 55 10.07 -13.87 -1.16
CA ARG A 55 10.44 -13.38 -2.50
C ARG A 55 9.81 -12.03 -2.84
N GLN A 56 8.71 -11.69 -2.20
CA GLN A 56 7.95 -10.47 -2.47
C GLN A 56 7.72 -9.67 -1.20
N ILE A 57 7.42 -8.38 -1.38
CA ILE A 57 7.00 -7.45 -0.33
C ILE A 57 5.68 -6.83 -0.76
N TYR A 58 4.69 -6.86 0.12
CA TYR A 58 3.42 -6.16 -0.01
C TYR A 58 3.42 -4.93 0.89
N TRP A 59 2.91 -3.80 0.41
CA TRP A 59 2.82 -2.57 1.22
C TRP A 59 1.69 -1.65 0.77
N ALA A 60 1.27 -0.75 1.67
CA ALA A 60 0.32 0.31 1.38
C ALA A 60 1.05 1.58 0.92
N SER A 61 0.59 2.21 -0.16
CA SER A 61 1.22 3.41 -0.72
C SER A 61 0.23 4.43 -1.27
N THR A 62 0.57 5.71 -1.13
CA THR A 62 -0.08 6.85 -1.82
C THR A 62 0.34 6.99 -3.28
N ARG A 63 1.23 6.14 -3.78
CA ARG A 63 1.81 6.22 -5.11
C ARG A 63 0.78 6.36 -6.22
N ASP A 64 1.02 7.33 -7.10
CA ASP A 64 0.18 7.79 -8.21
C ASP A 64 -1.27 8.17 -7.83
N LEU A 65 -1.53 8.51 -6.56
CA LEU A 65 -2.83 9.02 -6.11
C LEU A 65 -2.87 10.55 -5.98
N GLY A 66 -1.75 11.22 -6.21
CA GLY A 66 -1.63 12.68 -6.09
C GLY A 66 -1.96 13.21 -4.68
N VAL A 67 -1.77 12.39 -3.64
CA VAL A 67 -2.03 12.76 -2.25
C VAL A 67 -1.03 13.83 -1.82
N LYS A 68 -1.55 14.94 -1.31
CA LYS A 68 -0.77 16.00 -0.67
C LYS A 68 -1.31 16.19 0.74
N PHE A 69 -0.54 15.81 1.74
CA PHE A 69 -0.90 16.05 3.14
C PHE A 69 -0.74 17.54 3.43
N ARG A 70 -1.87 18.21 3.70
CA ARG A 70 -1.84 19.64 4.04
C ARG A 70 -1.25 19.89 5.42
N SER A 71 -1.47 18.96 6.36
CA SER A 71 -0.89 18.96 7.69
C SER A 71 -0.86 17.53 8.25
N VAL A 72 0.20 17.22 8.99
CA VAL A 72 0.32 15.99 9.79
C VAL A 72 0.09 16.25 11.28
N GLU A 73 -0.28 17.48 11.66
CA GLU A 73 -0.60 17.84 13.03
C GLU A 73 -1.87 17.11 13.50
N GLY A 74 -1.80 16.55 14.71
CA GLY A 74 -2.87 15.74 15.28
C GLY A 74 -3.28 14.61 14.34
N LEU A 75 -4.54 14.62 13.90
CA LEU A 75 -5.13 13.59 13.06
C LEU A 75 -5.51 14.11 11.66
N ASN A 76 -5.00 15.27 11.25
CA ASN A 76 -5.37 15.91 9.99
C ASN A 76 -5.00 15.09 8.76
N TRP A 77 -3.91 14.32 8.81
CA TRP A 77 -3.50 13.40 7.75
C TRP A 77 -4.60 12.41 7.35
N ARG A 78 -5.49 12.05 8.30
CA ARG A 78 -6.62 11.16 8.06
C ARG A 78 -7.65 11.71 7.10
N ARG A 79 -7.61 12.99 6.74
CA ARG A 79 -8.50 13.61 5.75
C ARG A 79 -8.00 13.45 4.31
N ASP A 80 -6.68 13.42 4.14
CA ASP A 80 -6.05 13.41 2.82
C ASP A 80 -5.63 12.00 2.39
N ILE A 81 -5.35 11.10 3.35
CA ILE A 81 -4.80 9.76 3.09
C ILE A 81 -5.70 8.93 2.16
N ARG A 82 -5.08 8.45 1.09
CA ARG A 82 -5.57 7.42 0.18
C ARG A 82 -4.40 6.49 -0.07
N THR A 83 -4.62 5.19 -0.01
CA THR A 83 -3.57 4.24 -0.35
C THR A 83 -4.14 3.07 -1.14
N GLU A 84 -3.28 2.48 -1.96
CA GLU A 84 -3.50 1.18 -2.57
C GLU A 84 -2.52 0.18 -1.97
N LEU A 85 -2.85 -1.11 -2.09
CA LEU A 85 -1.92 -2.18 -1.85
C LEU A 85 -1.05 -2.38 -3.10
N TRP A 86 0.25 -2.53 -2.87
CA TRP A 86 1.27 -2.73 -3.89
C TRP A 86 2.10 -3.97 -3.57
N VAL A 87 2.81 -4.48 -4.58
CA VAL A 87 3.70 -5.63 -4.49
C VAL A 87 4.99 -5.39 -5.28
N MET A 88 6.13 -5.86 -4.77
CA MET A 88 7.45 -5.73 -5.37
C MET A 88 8.32 -6.94 -5.00
N GLY A 89 9.45 -7.11 -5.67
CA GLY A 89 10.48 -8.07 -5.25
C GLY A 89 11.07 -7.73 -3.88
N ALA A 90 11.56 -8.72 -3.15
CA ALA A 90 12.17 -8.55 -1.83
C ALA A 90 13.44 -7.67 -1.78
N ASP A 91 14.00 -7.36 -2.95
CA ASP A 91 15.11 -6.43 -3.17
C ASP A 91 14.66 -5.00 -3.52
N GLY A 92 13.36 -4.78 -3.70
CA GLY A 92 12.74 -3.52 -4.11
C GLY A 92 12.43 -3.43 -5.61
N ALA A 93 12.72 -4.47 -6.41
CA ALA A 93 12.53 -4.44 -7.85
C ALA A 93 11.06 -4.62 -8.26
N ASP A 94 10.74 -4.17 -9.48
CA ASP A 94 9.43 -4.34 -10.14
C ASP A 94 8.20 -4.02 -9.27
N PRO A 95 8.07 -2.79 -8.74
CA PRO A 95 6.87 -2.40 -8.02
C PRO A 95 5.65 -2.41 -8.94
N ARG A 96 4.57 -3.07 -8.51
CA ARG A 96 3.29 -3.19 -9.21
C ARG A 96 2.14 -2.92 -8.25
N ARG A 97 1.12 -2.22 -8.73
CA ARG A 97 -0.08 -1.97 -7.94
C ARG A 97 -0.98 -3.21 -7.95
N LEU A 98 -1.47 -3.61 -6.77
CA LEU A 98 -2.31 -4.79 -6.59
C LEU A 98 -3.81 -4.44 -6.48
N THR A 99 -4.13 -3.30 -5.87
CA THR A 99 -5.51 -2.80 -5.72
C THR A 99 -5.72 -1.43 -6.34
N PHE A 100 -6.97 -1.10 -6.64
CA PHE A 100 -7.33 0.12 -7.35
C PHE A 100 -8.64 0.73 -6.79
N PHE A 101 -8.79 0.76 -5.47
CA PHE A 101 -10.00 1.25 -4.80
C PHE A 101 -10.26 2.75 -5.04
N ASN A 102 -9.21 3.53 -5.26
CA ASN A 102 -9.25 4.97 -5.47
C ASN A 102 -9.14 5.37 -6.94
N MET A 103 -9.22 4.40 -7.87
CA MET A 103 -9.07 4.63 -9.31
C MET A 103 -10.44 4.65 -9.98
N ARG A 104 -10.81 5.81 -10.53
CA ARG A 104 -12.11 6.02 -11.14
C ARG A 104 -12.35 5.02 -12.29
N GLY A 105 -13.48 4.32 -12.24
CA GLY A 105 -13.88 3.37 -13.29
C GLY A 105 -13.18 2.01 -13.20
N HIS A 106 -12.25 1.81 -12.26
CA HIS A 106 -11.67 0.50 -12.05
C HIS A 106 -12.65 -0.44 -11.31
N ARG A 107 -12.60 -1.72 -11.65
CA ARG A 107 -13.47 -2.75 -11.06
C ARG A 107 -13.40 -2.82 -9.53
N ASP A 108 -12.23 -2.60 -8.94
CA ASP A 108 -12.04 -2.62 -7.49
C ASP A 108 -12.83 -1.50 -6.82
N GLN A 109 -12.76 -0.28 -7.38
CA GLN A 109 -13.56 0.84 -6.93
C GLN A 109 -15.06 0.54 -7.11
N ALA A 110 -15.48 0.03 -8.28
CA ALA A 110 -16.88 -0.27 -8.55
C ALA A 110 -17.43 -1.34 -7.58
N TRP A 111 -16.68 -2.43 -7.41
CA TRP A 111 -16.97 -3.49 -6.45
C TRP A 111 -17.10 -2.92 -5.03
N PHE A 112 -16.11 -2.14 -4.58
CA PHE A 112 -16.12 -1.56 -3.24
C PHE A 112 -17.34 -0.65 -3.04
N ARG A 113 -17.62 0.25 -3.99
CA ARG A 113 -18.78 1.17 -3.92
C ARG A 113 -20.12 0.44 -3.93
N SER A 114 -20.23 -0.69 -4.65
CA SER A 114 -21.47 -1.49 -4.69
C SER A 114 -21.74 -2.25 -3.38
N ARG A 115 -20.70 -2.54 -2.59
CA ARG A 115 -20.79 -3.36 -1.37
C ARG A 115 -20.71 -2.54 -0.08
N VAL A 116 -19.99 -1.41 -0.10
CA VAL A 116 -19.51 -0.70 1.09
C VAL A 116 -19.92 0.79 1.10
N PHE A 117 -21.01 1.15 0.38
CA PHE A 117 -21.54 2.52 0.17
C PHE A 117 -20.65 3.44 -0.70
N ALA A 118 -21.18 4.61 -1.04
CA ALA A 118 -20.62 5.63 -1.93
C ALA A 118 -19.36 6.33 -1.38
N ALA A 119 -18.42 5.57 -0.81
CA ALA A 119 -17.17 6.06 -0.28
C ALA A 119 -16.38 6.85 -1.34
N SER A 120 -15.92 8.03 -0.94
CA SER A 120 -15.07 8.91 -1.75
C SER A 120 -13.59 8.52 -1.65
N ARG A 121 -13.23 7.71 -0.65
CA ARG A 121 -11.84 7.51 -0.21
C ARG A 121 -11.64 6.19 0.51
N VAL A 122 -10.60 5.45 0.12
CA VAL A 122 -10.18 4.20 0.76
C VAL A 122 -8.68 4.25 1.06
N PHE A 123 -8.28 3.71 2.20
CA PHE A 123 -6.87 3.49 2.54
C PHE A 123 -6.69 2.11 3.15
N VAL A 124 -5.61 1.43 2.75
CA VAL A 124 -5.11 0.22 3.39
C VAL A 124 -4.43 0.61 4.70
N GLY A 125 -4.98 0.14 5.81
CA GLY A 125 -4.53 0.42 7.17
C GLY A 125 -3.73 -0.71 7.81
N ASP A 126 -3.63 -1.88 7.19
CA ASP A 126 -2.65 -2.93 7.43
C ASP A 126 -2.82 -4.04 6.35
N ASN A 127 -1.86 -4.95 6.20
CA ASN A 127 -2.01 -6.14 5.36
C ASN A 127 -1.16 -7.34 5.80
N LEU A 128 -1.54 -8.52 5.32
CA LEU A 128 -0.79 -9.76 5.51
C LEU A 128 -0.99 -10.71 4.33
N ALA A 129 0.12 -11.23 3.79
CA ALA A 129 0.09 -12.35 2.84
C ALA A 129 -0.13 -13.68 3.58
N LEU A 130 -1.01 -14.53 3.06
CA LEU A 130 -1.23 -15.86 3.62
C LEU A 130 -0.03 -16.78 3.37
N LEU A 131 0.16 -17.76 4.27
CA LEU A 131 1.27 -18.72 4.20
C LEU A 131 1.25 -19.60 2.95
N ASP A 132 0.05 -19.85 2.40
CA ASP A 132 -0.13 -20.59 1.15
C ASP A 132 0.30 -19.79 -0.10
N GLY A 133 0.61 -18.50 0.04
CA GLY A 133 1.01 -17.63 -1.05
C GLY A 133 -0.12 -17.31 -2.06
N THR A 134 -1.37 -17.67 -1.76
CA THR A 134 -2.51 -17.53 -2.69
C THR A 134 -3.23 -16.20 -2.56
N ARG A 135 -3.20 -15.61 -1.36
CA ARG A 135 -4.04 -14.46 -0.99
C ARG A 135 -3.30 -13.47 -0.11
N VAL A 136 -3.75 -12.21 -0.19
CA VAL A 136 -3.41 -11.16 0.77
C VAL A 136 -4.69 -10.68 1.45
N VAL A 137 -4.66 -10.53 2.76
CA VAL A 137 -5.73 -9.89 3.53
C VAL A 137 -5.30 -8.45 3.82
N ALA A 138 -6.20 -7.50 3.57
CA ALA A 138 -5.97 -6.09 3.84
C ALA A 138 -7.05 -5.55 4.78
N VAL A 139 -6.63 -4.75 5.77
CA VAL A 139 -7.54 -3.91 6.55
C VAL A 139 -7.76 -2.62 5.76
N LEU A 140 -9.02 -2.30 5.50
CA LEU A 140 -9.41 -1.10 4.77
C LEU A 140 -10.08 -0.13 5.71
N GLY A 141 -9.64 1.13 5.69
CA GLY A 141 -10.38 2.26 6.22
C GLY A 141 -11.03 3.03 5.08
N TYR A 142 -12.26 3.50 5.28
CA TYR A 142 -12.97 4.27 4.27
C TYR A 142 -13.90 5.30 4.90
N GLU A 143 -14.16 6.37 4.16
CA GLU A 143 -15.05 7.45 4.59
C GLU A 143 -16.50 7.10 4.24
N ALA A 144 -17.33 6.99 5.28
CA ALA A 144 -18.76 6.75 5.18
C ALA A 144 -19.56 8.07 5.14
N ALA A 145 -20.86 7.96 4.90
CA ALA A 145 -21.76 9.12 4.96
C ALA A 145 -21.64 9.83 6.32
N GLY A 146 -21.62 11.17 6.30
CA GLY A 146 -21.43 11.98 7.51
C GLY A 146 -19.98 12.13 7.97
N GLY A 147 -18.99 11.67 7.20
CA GLY A 147 -17.56 11.90 7.46
C GLY A 147 -16.94 10.97 8.51
N GLN A 148 -17.65 9.90 8.89
CA GLN A 148 -17.10 8.85 9.76
C GLN A 148 -16.11 7.96 9.00
N ILE A 149 -15.11 7.44 9.71
CA ILE A 149 -14.18 6.44 9.17
C ILE A 149 -14.64 5.07 9.65
N ASN A 150 -15.00 4.20 8.70
CA ASN A 150 -15.37 2.82 8.94
C ASN A 150 -14.26 1.87 8.50
N GLY A 151 -14.34 0.63 8.97
CA GLY A 151 -13.38 -0.44 8.67
C GLY A 151 -14.02 -1.58 7.88
N ALA A 152 -13.23 -2.22 7.01
CA ALA A 152 -13.57 -3.47 6.35
C ALA A 152 -12.33 -4.36 6.21
N LEU A 153 -12.54 -5.67 6.03
CA LEU A 153 -11.49 -6.60 5.61
C LEU A 153 -11.70 -6.94 4.14
N ALA A 154 -10.61 -6.93 3.36
CA ALA A 154 -10.59 -7.39 1.99
C ALA A 154 -9.67 -8.60 1.84
N VAL A 155 -10.17 -9.64 1.18
CA VAL A 155 -9.36 -10.81 0.79
C VAL A 155 -9.08 -10.70 -0.71
N ILE A 156 -7.80 -10.66 -1.07
CA ILE A 156 -7.33 -10.45 -2.44
C ILE A 156 -6.71 -11.73 -2.93
N ASP A 157 -7.33 -12.37 -3.93
CA ASP A 157 -6.79 -13.53 -4.64
C ASP A 157 -5.70 -13.09 -5.62
N LEU A 158 -4.49 -13.63 -5.48
CA LEU A 158 -3.33 -13.23 -6.27
C LEU A 158 -3.33 -13.81 -7.70
N ALA A 159 -3.88 -15.02 -7.90
CA ALA A 159 -3.97 -15.64 -9.22
C ALA A 159 -4.97 -14.89 -10.11
N ALA A 160 -6.10 -14.47 -9.53
CA ALA A 160 -7.09 -13.63 -10.19
C ALA A 160 -6.56 -12.23 -10.55
N ARG A 161 -5.45 -11.79 -9.95
CA ARG A 161 -4.79 -10.50 -10.24
C ARG A 161 -3.74 -10.63 -11.33
N ALA A 162 -2.98 -11.73 -11.36
CA ALA A 162 -1.94 -11.97 -12.37
C ALA A 162 -2.49 -12.16 -13.79
N THR A 163 -3.71 -12.70 -13.91
CA THR A 163 -4.39 -12.92 -15.21
C THR A 163 -4.92 -11.64 -15.84
N GLN A 164 -4.76 -10.49 -15.18
CA GLN A 164 -5.34 -9.22 -15.60
C GLN A 164 -4.23 -8.23 -15.89
N SER A 165 -3.83 -8.16 -17.16
CA SER A 165 -2.89 -7.15 -17.64
C SER A 165 -3.40 -5.75 -17.28
N PRO A 166 -2.51 -4.80 -16.94
CA PRO A 166 -2.92 -3.42 -16.82
C PRO A 166 -3.40 -2.98 -18.21
N ALA A 167 -4.66 -2.57 -18.32
CA ALA A 167 -5.06 -1.78 -19.48
C ALA A 167 -4.10 -0.60 -19.55
N ALA A 168 -3.38 -0.46 -20.67
CA ALA A 168 -2.47 0.65 -20.88
C ALA A 168 -3.22 1.96 -20.59
N PRO A 169 -2.60 2.92 -19.89
CA PRO A 169 -3.23 4.22 -19.71
C PRO A 169 -3.47 4.80 -21.10
N GLY A 170 -4.75 4.94 -21.47
CA GLY A 170 -5.13 5.62 -22.69
C GLY A 170 -4.55 7.03 -22.66
N HIS A 171 -3.67 7.34 -23.61
CA HIS A 171 -3.21 8.69 -23.84
C HIS A 171 -4.44 9.58 -24.09
N PRO A 172 -4.62 10.69 -23.36
CA PRO A 172 -5.57 11.70 -23.78
C PRO A 172 -5.09 12.29 -25.11
N GLN A 173 -5.94 12.23 -26.14
CA GLN A 173 -5.84 13.11 -27.30
C GLN A 173 -6.26 14.53 -26.92
#